data_AF-A0A972C341-F1
#
_entry.id   AF-A0A972C341-F1
#
_cell.length_a   1.000
_cell.length_b   1.000
_cell.length_c   1.000
_cell.angle_alpha   90.00
_cell.angle_beta   90.00
_cell.angle_gamma   90.00
#
_symmetry.space_group_name_H-M   'P 1'
#
loop_
_entity.id
_entity.type
_entity.pdbx_description
1 polymer ?
#
loop_
_entity_poly.entity_id
_entity_poly.type
_entity_poly.pdbx_seq_one_letter_code
_entity_poly.pdbx_strand_id
1 'polypeptide(L)' 'MSCDMCLDPDGVPCFPQYGPAPHIHVPHHTGAFMVKNDIPREQWTGFIEDPEWPGFGTHYCPYCGEGKPEQGAQP' A
#
# COMPACT_ATOMS: atom_id res chain seq x y z
N MET A 1 -5.49 15.84 9.08
CA MET A 1 -6.31 15.29 10.17
C MET A 1 -6.56 13.83 9.82
N SER A 2 -5.80 12.92 10.43
CA SER A 2 -5.93 11.48 10.22
C SER A 2 -7.36 11.03 10.47
N CYS A 3 -7.98 10.35 9.50
CA CYS A 3 -9.31 9.77 9.68
C CYS A 3 -9.27 8.50 10.53
N ASP A 4 -10.42 8.01 10.98
CA ASP A 4 -10.52 6.80 11.81
C ASP A 4 -9.91 5.56 11.13
N MET A 5 -9.90 5.53 9.79
CA MET A 5 -9.30 4.44 8.98
C MET A 5 -7.77 4.55 8.84
N CYS A 6 -7.14 5.59 9.40
CA CYS A 6 -5.68 5.69 9.47
C CYS A 6 -5.08 4.90 10.64
N LEU A 7 -5.89 4.53 11.61
CA LEU A 7 -5.48 3.85 12.84
C LEU A 7 -6.07 2.43 12.86
N ASP A 8 -5.37 1.50 13.50
CA ASP A 8 -5.96 0.24 13.89
C ASP A 8 -6.88 0.41 15.12
N PRO A 9 -7.61 -0.64 15.55
CA PRO A 9 -8.47 -0.56 16.73
C PRO A 9 -7.76 -0.21 18.05
N ASP A 10 -6.43 -0.39 18.12
CA ASP A 10 -5.60 -0.03 19.27
C ASP A 10 -5.06 1.42 19.18
N GLY A 11 -5.41 2.14 18.11
CA GLY A 11 -5.00 3.53 17.87
C GLY A 11 -3.60 3.66 17.25
N VAL A 12 -3.02 2.56 16.74
CA VAL A 12 -1.69 2.57 16.12
C VAL A 12 -1.81 3.00 14.65
N PRO A 13 -0.96 3.92 14.17
CA PRO A 13 -0.97 4.32 12.76
C PRO A 13 -0.67 3.15 11.81
N CYS A 14 -1.58 2.91 10.86
CA CYS A 14 -1.39 1.93 9.79
C CYS A 14 -0.86 2.55 8.49
N PHE A 15 -0.96 3.87 8.34
CA PHE A 15 -0.55 4.58 7.12
C PHE A 15 0.21 5.88 7.45
N PRO A 16 1.20 6.28 6.63
CA PRO A 16 1.71 5.54 5.47
C PRO A 16 2.56 4.30 5.87
N GLN A 17 2.60 3.29 5.00
CA GLN A 17 3.37 2.06 5.21
C GLN A 17 4.11 1.65 3.94
N TYR A 18 5.43 1.50 4.02
CA TYR A 18 6.24 0.97 2.92
C TYR A 18 6.15 -0.55 2.86
N GLY A 19 5.98 -1.13 1.66
CA GLY A 19 5.83 -2.55 1.48
C GLY A 19 5.63 -2.98 0.03
N PRO A 20 5.29 -4.26 -0.21
CA PRO A 20 5.02 -4.78 -1.54
C PRO A 20 3.81 -4.09 -2.18
N ALA A 21 3.84 -3.93 -3.50
CA ALA A 21 2.74 -3.41 -4.29
C ALA A 21 1.44 -4.22 -4.08
N PRO A 22 0.25 -3.63 -4.34
CA PRO A 22 -1.02 -4.34 -4.21
C PRO A 22 -1.02 -5.68 -4.96
N HIS A 23 -1.39 -6.74 -4.25
CA HIS A 23 -1.31 -8.10 -4.76
C HIS A 23 -2.42 -9.00 -4.20
N ILE A 24 -2.60 -10.16 -4.83
CA ILE A 24 -3.59 -11.15 -4.42
C ILE A 24 -2.87 -12.31 -3.74
N HIS A 25 -3.33 -12.69 -2.55
CA HIS A 25 -2.93 -13.94 -1.92
C HIS A 25 -3.71 -15.09 -2.54
N VAL A 26 -3.01 -16.03 -3.17
CA VAL A 26 -3.60 -17.24 -3.76
C VAL A 26 -3.25 -18.46 -2.90
N PRO A 27 -4.21 -19.37 -2.66
CA PRO A 27 -3.93 -20.60 -1.94
C PRO A 27 -2.88 -21.44 -2.67
N HIS A 28 -1.89 -21.92 -1.93
CA HIS A 28 -0.93 -22.89 -2.42
C HIS A 28 -1.31 -24.29 -1.95
N HIS A 29 -0.95 -25.32 -2.73
CA HIS A 29 -1.26 -26.72 -2.42
C HIS A 29 -0.61 -27.22 -1.12
N THR A 30 0.37 -26.49 -0.58
CA THR A 30 1.02 -26.79 0.71
C THR A 30 0.32 -26.13 1.91
N GLY A 31 -0.81 -25.46 1.71
CA GLY A 31 -1.50 -24.69 2.76
C GLY A 31 -0.89 -23.31 3.05
N ALA A 32 0.20 -22.95 2.37
CA ALA A 32 0.73 -21.59 2.38
C ALA A 32 -0.08 -20.68 1.44
N PHE A 33 -0.01 -19.37 1.63
CA PHE A 33 -0.45 -18.40 0.63
C PHE A 33 0.73 -17.97 -0.21
N MET A 34 0.59 -18.02 -1.53
CA MET A 34 1.52 -17.37 -2.45
C MET A 34 1.00 -16.00 -2.83
N VAL A 35 1.93 -15.08 -3.08
CA VAL A 35 1.61 -13.76 -3.61
C VAL A 35 1.56 -13.83 -5.12
N LYS A 36 0.48 -13.34 -5.71
CA LYS A 36 0.32 -13.17 -7.15
C LYS A 36 0.15 -11.68 -7.47
N ASN A 37 1.11 -11.12 -8.20
CA ASN A 37 1.12 -9.71 -8.63
C ASN A 37 0.22 -9.51 -9.87
N ASP A 38 -1.06 -9.82 -9.70
CA ASP A 38 -2.04 -9.86 -10.78
C ASP A 38 -2.89 -8.59 -10.91
N ILE A 39 -2.77 -7.66 -9.96
CA ILE A 39 -3.54 -6.41 -9.99
C ILE A 39 -2.84 -5.45 -10.99
N PRO A 40 -3.49 -5.07 -12.11
CA PRO A 40 -2.93 -4.11 -13.05
C PRO A 40 -2.59 -2.79 -12.36
N ARG A 41 -1.50 -2.15 -12.78
CA ARG A 41 -0.97 -0.91 -12.16
C ARG A 41 -2.00 0.21 -12.15
N GLU A 42 -2.83 0.28 -13.19
CA GLU A 42 -3.88 1.28 -13.36
C GLU A 42 -5.00 1.13 -12.31
N GLN A 43 -5.06 -0.03 -11.63
CA GLN A 43 -6.03 -0.32 -10.58
C GLN A 43 -5.43 -0.14 -9.17
N TRP A 44 -4.14 0.20 -9.06
CA TRP A 44 -3.52 0.44 -7.76
C TRP A 44 -4.08 1.74 -7.17
N THR A 45 -4.72 1.63 -6.02
CA THR A 45 -5.31 2.76 -5.30
C THR A 45 -4.54 3.00 -4.01
N GLY A 46 -4.30 4.27 -3.67
CA GLY A 46 -3.61 4.61 -2.43
C GLY A 46 -2.15 4.19 -2.35
N PHE A 47 -1.53 3.77 -3.46
CA PHE A 47 -0.13 3.31 -3.48
C PHE A 47 0.71 4.18 -4.41
N ILE A 48 1.92 4.53 -3.97
CA ILE A 48 2.95 5.15 -4.81
C ILE A 48 4.12 4.19 -4.88
N GLU A 49 4.42 3.70 -6.09
CA GLU A 49 5.55 2.80 -6.33
C GLU A 49 6.87 3.52 -6.11
N ASP A 50 7.83 2.83 -5.49
CA ASP A 50 9.19 3.27 -5.35
C ASP A 50 9.89 3.27 -6.71
N PRO A 51 10.41 4.41 -7.21
CA PRO A 51 11.08 4.46 -8.50
C PRO A 51 12.37 3.63 -8.55
N GLU A 52 12.99 3.36 -7.40
CA GLU A 52 14.23 2.57 -7.32
C GLU A 52 13.95 1.06 -7.15
N TRP A 53 12.78 0.68 -6.64
CA TRP A 53 12.41 -0.70 -6.32
C TRP A 53 11.04 -1.09 -6.90
N PRO A 54 10.98 -1.49 -8.19
CA PRO A 54 9.74 -1.89 -8.83
C PRO A 54 9.03 -3.02 -8.08
N GLY A 55 7.72 -2.88 -7.87
CA GLY A 55 6.92 -3.82 -7.07
C GLY A 55 6.94 -3.56 -5.56
N PHE A 56 7.63 -2.53 -5.08
CA PHE A 56 7.56 -2.02 -3.70
C PHE A 56 7.24 -0.53 -3.72
N GLY A 57 6.78 0.00 -2.59
CA GLY A 57 6.40 1.40 -2.48
C GLY A 57 5.62 1.70 -1.23
N THR A 58 5.04 2.89 -1.17
CA THR A 58 4.31 3.37 0.01
C THR A 58 2.81 3.28 -0.18
N HIS A 59 2.15 2.57 0.74
CA HIS A 59 0.70 2.57 0.90
C HIS A 59 0.29 3.74 1.77
N TYR A 60 -0.75 4.45 1.33
CA TYR A 60 -1.39 5.56 2.01
C TYR A 60 -2.84 5.21 2.29
N CYS A 61 -3.43 5.86 3.29
CA CYS A 61 -4.82 5.61 3.64
C CYS A 61 -5.72 5.79 2.39
N PRO A 62 -6.46 4.75 1.97
CA PRO A 62 -7.29 4.83 0.76
C PRO A 62 -8.51 5.75 0.94
N TYR A 63 -8.83 6.12 2.17
CA TYR A 63 -9.98 6.97 2.50
C TYR A 63 -9.64 8.45 2.51
N CYS A 64 -8.59 8.87 3.23
CA CYS A 64 -8.23 10.29 3.32
C CYS A 64 -6.99 10.69 2.50
N GLY A 65 -6.12 9.74 2.13
CA GLY A 65 -4.91 10.02 1.37
C GLY A 65 -3.85 10.86 2.10
N GLU A 66 -4.00 11.11 3.40
CA GLU A 66 -3.06 11.91 4.18
C GLU A 66 -1.67 11.27 4.22
N GLY A 67 -0.63 12.12 4.24
CA GLY A 67 0.76 11.69 4.19
C GLY A 67 1.31 11.48 2.77
N LYS A 68 0.47 11.51 1.73
CA LYS A 68 0.95 11.51 0.34
C LYS A 68 1.81 12.76 0.07
N PRO A 69 2.98 12.62 -0.56
CA PRO A 69 3.73 13.78 -1.02
C PRO A 69 2.88 14.57 -2.01
N GLU A 70 2.85 15.89 -1.87
CA GLU A 70 2.34 16.76 -2.93
C GLU A 70 3.18 16.47 -4.18
N GLN A 71 2.53 16.21 -5.32
CA GLN A 71 3.22 15.91 -6.57
C GLN A 71 4.20 17.06 -6.88
N GLY A 72 5.49 16.85 -6.62
CA GLY A 72 6.54 17.87 -6.76
C GLY A 72 7.62 17.88 -5.67
N ALA A 73 7.45 17.19 -4.55
CA ALA A 73 8.52 17.07 -3.54
C ALA A 73 9.35 15.80 -3.75
N GLN A 74 10.18 15.80 -4.81
CA GLN A 74 11.43 15.03 -4.78
C GLN A 74 12.48 15.89 -4.05
N PRO A 75 13.28 15.35 -3.11
CA PRO A 75 14.54 16.00 -2.76
C PRO A 75 15.50 16.06 -3.96
#